data_AF-A0A2V9BUY0-F1
#
_entry.id   AF-A0A2V9BUY0-F1
#
_cell.length_a   1.000
_cell.length_b   1.000
_cell.length_c   1.000
_cell.angle_alpha   90.00
_cell.angle_beta   90.00
_cell.angle_gamma   90.00
#
_symmetry.space_group_name_H-M   'P 1'
#
loop_
_entity.id
_entity.type
_entity.pdbx_description
1 polymer ?
#
loop_
_entity_poly.entity_id
_entity_poly.type
_entity_poly.pdbx_seq_one_letter_code
_entity_poly.pdbx_strand_id
1 'polypeptide(L)' 'ASYANFYIANQLVLVPTFNDPNDRVALNTLAALFPDREVIGIACQDLVLGLGTLHCMTQQQPA' A
#
# COMPACT_ATOMS: atom_id res chain seq x y z
N ALA A 1 -11.42 -5.45 -0.27
CA ALA A 1 -10.28 -4.54 -0.46
C ALA A 1 -9.65 -4.25 0.89
N SER A 2 -8.32 -4.27 1.01
CA SER A 2 -7.61 -4.05 2.28
C SER A 2 -6.42 -3.12 2.08
N TYR A 3 -6.40 -2.01 2.82
CA TYR A 3 -5.25 -1.10 2.87
C TYR A 3 -4.02 -1.73 3.53
N ALA A 4 -4.21 -2.76 4.35
CA ALA A 4 -3.11 -3.49 4.99
C ALA A 4 -2.30 -4.36 4.01
N ASN A 5 -2.76 -4.49 2.76
CA ASN A 5 -2.07 -5.24 1.72
C ASN A 5 -1.01 -4.37 0.99
N PHE A 6 -0.32 -3.51 1.75
CA PHE A 6 0.75 -2.62 1.29
C PHE A 6 2.09 -3.35 1.16
N TYR A 7 3.02 -2.76 0.41
CA TYR A 7 4.39 -3.25 0.26
C TYR A 7 5.40 -2.28 0.88
N ILE A 8 6.32 -2.79 1.70
CA ILE A 8 7.41 -2.00 2.29
C ILE A 8 8.69 -2.26 1.49
N ALA A 9 9.21 -1.23 0.83
CA ALA A 9 10.53 -1.23 0.19
C ALA A 9 11.51 -0.35 0.97
N ASN A 10 12.81 -0.40 0.67
CA ASN A 10 13.88 0.20 1.49
C ASN A 10 13.60 1.62 2.02
N GLN A 11 13.08 2.52 1.18
CA GLN A 11 12.82 3.92 1.52
C GLN A 11 11.36 4.35 1.31
N LEU A 12 10.47 3.41 0.97
CA LEU A 12 9.08 3.73 0.62
C LEU A 12 8.09 2.65 1.08
N VAL A 13 6.82 3.03 1.18
CA VAL A 13 5.69 2.13 1.42
C VAL A 13 4.65 2.37 0.32
N LEU A 14 4.37 1.35 -0.49
CA LEU A 14 3.34 1.39 -1.52
C LEU A 14 2.01 0.90 -0.93
N VAL A 15 0.98 1.73 -0.97
CA VAL A 15 -0.31 1.47 -0.34
C VAL A 15 -1.38 1.33 -1.43
N PRO A 16 -2.19 0.26 -1.45
CA PRO A 16 -3.26 0.14 -2.43
C PRO A 16 -4.36 1.17 -2.13
N THR A 17 -4.85 1.87 -3.14
CA THR A 17 -6.01 2.76 -3.06
C THR A 17 -7.16 2.23 -3.92
N PHE A 18 -8.39 2.54 -3.52
CA PHE A 18 -9.59 1.89 -4.08
C PHE A 18 -10.64 2.88 -4.59
N ASN A 19 -10.32 4.17 -4.66
CA ASN A 19 -11.32 5.24 -4.86
C ASN A 19 -12.41 5.17 -3.79
N ASP A 20 -11.97 4.90 -2.56
CA ASP A 20 -12.79 4.76 -1.37
C ASP A 20 -12.55 5.98 -0.46
N PRO A 21 -13.58 6.49 0.25
CA PRO A 21 -13.42 7.66 1.12
C PRO A 21 -12.31 7.52 2.17
N ASN A 22 -11.92 6.29 2.54
CA ASN A 22 -10.87 6.04 3.52
C ASN A 22 -9.45 6.00 2.92
N ASP A 23 -9.27 6.16 1.60
CA ASP A 23 -7.95 6.16 0.94
C ASP A 23 -7.02 7.17 1.65
N ARG A 24 -7.53 8.38 1.92
CA ARG A 24 -6.77 9.43 2.59
C ARG A 24 -6.46 9.11 4.05
N VAL A 25 -7.39 8.47 4.75
CA VAL A 25 -7.21 8.07 6.16
C VAL A 25 -6.11 7.01 6.24
N ALA A 26 -6.12 6.02 5.34
CA ALA A 26 -5.11 4.97 5.28
C ALA A 26 -3.73 5.55 4.96
N LEU A 27 -3.62 6.40 3.94
CA LEU A 27 -2.34 7.04 3.56
C LEU A 27 -1.77 7.88 4.71
N ASN A 28 -2.57 8.73 5.35
CA ASN A 28 -2.11 9.56 6.47
C ASN A 28 -1.69 8.72 7.68
N THR A 29 -2.45 7.66 7.99
CA THR A 29 -2.12 6.75 9.09
C THR A 29 -0.78 6.06 8.84
N LEU A 30 -0.57 5.53 7.63
CA LEU A 30 0.68 4.85 7.29
C LEU A 30 1.85 5.84 7.23
N ALA A 31 1.65 7.06 6.74
CA ALA A 31 2.68 8.10 6.77
C ALA A 31 3.12 8.45 8.19
N ALA A 32 2.19 8.50 9.15
CA ALA A 32 2.52 8.71 10.56
C ALA A 32 3.28 7.52 11.19
N LEU A 33 3.00 6.29 10.73
CA LEU A 33 3.65 5.07 11.23
C LEU A 33 5.04 4.82 10.62
N PHE A 34 5.30 5.35 9.43
CA PHE A 34 6.57 5.19 8.72
C PHE A 34 7.22 6.56 8.45
N PRO A 35 7.67 7.29 9.50
CA PRO A 35 8.17 8.66 9.36
C PRO A 35 9.42 8.78 8.47
N ASP A 36 10.22 7.72 8.37
CA ASP A 36 11.45 7.69 7.57
C ASP A 36 11.24 7.12 6.16
N ARG A 37 9.99 6.88 5.74
CA ARG A 37 9.68 6.31 4.41
C ARG A 37 8.61 7.13 3.70
N GLU A 38 8.76 7.25 2.39
CA GLU A 38 7.74 7.88 1.55
C GLU A 38 6.54 6.94 1.37
N VAL A 39 5.33 7.41 1.68
CA VAL A 39 4.09 6.63 1.52
C VAL A 39 3.39 7.03 0.22
N ILE A 40 3.28 6.09 -0.71
CA ILE A 40 2.77 6.32 -2.07
C ILE A 40 1.52 5.45 -2.30
N GLY A 41 0.41 6.08 -2.66
CA GLY A 41 -0.83 5.39 -3.03
C GLY A 41 -0.81 4.89 -4.47
N ILE A 42 -1.23 3.64 -4.69
CA ILE A 42 -1.34 3.00 -6.01
C ILE A 42 -2.78 2.54 -6.25
N ALA A 43 -3.40 3.01 -7.32
CA ALA A 43 -4.75 2.61 -7.71
C ALA A 43 -4.81 1.09 -7.99
N CYS A 44 -5.61 0.37 -7.20
CA CYS A 44 -5.66 -1.09 -7.18
C CYS A 44 -7.08 -1.65 -7.37
N GLN A 45 -8.00 -0.87 -7.96
CA GLN A 45 -9.40 -1.29 -8.17
C GLN A 45 -9.49 -2.53 -9.05
N ASP A 46 -8.65 -2.63 -10.08
CA ASP A 46 -8.64 -3.79 -10.97
C ASP A 46 -7.92 -4.99 -10.34
N LEU A 47 -6.83 -4.74 -9.59
CA LEU A 47 -6.05 -5.80 -8.94
C LEU A 47 -6.87 -6.52 -7.87
N VAL A 48 -7.65 -5.79 -7.08
CA VAL A 48 -8.40 -6.38 -5.95
C VAL A 48 -9.51 -7.34 -6.41
N LEU A 49 -9.94 -7.28 -7.67
CA LEU A 49 -10.84 -8.25 -8.27
C LEU A 49 -10.22 -9.66 -8.29
N GLY A 50 -8.89 -9.74 -8.36
CA GLY A 50 -8.09 -10.97 -8.25
C GLY A 50 -7.86 -11.46 -6.82
N LEU A 51 -8.60 -10.93 -5.83
CA LEU A 51 -8.55 -11.30 -4.41
C LEU A 51 -7.25 -10.93 -3.67
N GLY A 52 -6.40 -10.07 -4.26
CA GLY A 52 -5.17 -9.58 -3.66
C GLY A 52 -4.72 -8.24 -4.25
N THR A 53 -3.72 -7.61 -3.64
CA THR A 53 -3.07 -6.40 -4.20
C THR A 53 -1.55 -6.48 -4.01
N LEU A 54 -0.90 -5.41 -3.57
CA LEU A 54 0.55 -5.23 -3.62
C LEU A 54 1.29 -6.31 -2.82
N HIS A 55 0.98 -6.49 -1.54
CA HIS A 55 1.66 -7.46 -0.67
C HIS A 55 1.63 -8.89 -1.23
N CYS A 56 0.49 -9.31 -1.77
CA CYS A 56 0.31 -10.67 -2.28
C CYS A 56 1.02 -10.93 -3.62
N MET A 57 1.43 -9.87 -4.34
CA MET A 57 2.05 -9.96 -5.66
C MET A 57 3.55 -9.66 -5.64
N THR A 58 4.10 -9.34 -4.47
CA THR A 58 5.51 -8.97 -4.29
C THR A 58 6.24 -9.99 -3.43
N GLN A 59 7.52 -10.22 -3.75
CA GLN A 59 8.46 -10.94 -2.90
C GLN A 59 9.73 -10.10 -2.79
N GLN A 60 10.04 -9.60 -1.59
CA GLN A 60 11.27 -8.86 -1.36
C GLN A 60 12.47 -9.81 -1.32
N GLN A 61 13.58 -9.37 -1.92
CA GLN A 61 14.90 -9.95 -1.74
C GLN A 61 15.76 -8.95 -0.97
N PRO A 62 16.26 -9.30 0.22
CA PRO A 62 17.22 -8.48 0.95
C PRO A 62 18.49 -8.23 0.12
N ALA A 63 19.20 -7.15 0.46
CA ALA A 63 20.50 -6.83 -0.14
C ALA A 63 21.54 -7.92 0.12
#